data_AF-A0A5D0T2F0-F1
#
_entry.id   AF-A0A5D0T2F0-F1
#
_cell.length_a   1.000
_cell.length_b   1.000
_cell.length_c   1.000
_cell.angle_alpha   90.00
_cell.angle_beta   90.00
_cell.angle_gamma   90.00
#
_symmetry.space_group_name_H-M   'P 1'
#
loop_
_entity.id
_entity.type
_entity.pdbx_description
1 polymer ?
#
loop_
_entity_poly.entity_id
_entity_poly.type
_entity_poly.pdbx_seq_one_letter_code
_entity_poly.pdbx_strand_id
1 'polypeptide(L)'
;MSVTSVTSGAGDAPTAGTPATQGNRVGGGLLDPKQMLRSLPDALRKLDPRTLWRTPVMLIVEIGAVFTTVLAIADPSVFAWAITVWLWLTVIFANLAEAVAEGRGKAQAATLRQAKRDTIATRLIGWQPGAAANSYRDEAVAAPELRQGDIVLVEAGSIIPGDGDVVEGIASVDESAITGESAPVIRESGGDRSA
;
A
#
# COMPACT_ATOMS: atom_id res chain seq x y z
N MET A 1 9.58 11.93 15.72
CA MET A 1 10.19 12.55 14.52
C MET A 1 10.04 14.03 14.71
N SER A 2 11.02 14.85 14.38
CA SER A 2 11.01 16.26 14.73
C SER A 2 11.08 17.11 13.47
N VAL A 3 10.03 17.87 13.17
CA VAL A 3 9.93 18.71 11.97
C VAL A 3 10.44 20.10 12.29
N THR A 4 11.41 20.57 11.53
CA THR A 4 11.87 21.97 11.56
C THR A 4 11.45 22.64 10.25
N SER A 5 10.77 23.78 10.33
CA SER A 5 10.41 24.60 9.17
C SER A 5 11.04 25.98 9.30
N VAL A 6 11.97 26.34 8.40
CA VAL A 6 12.56 27.68 8.34
C VAL A 6 11.89 28.45 7.21
N THR A 7 11.31 29.63 7.49
CA THR A 7 10.78 30.54 6.47
C THR A 7 11.71 31.74 6.28
N SER A 8 12.08 32.01 5.03
CA SER A 8 12.75 33.24 4.57
C SER A 8 11.78 34.06 3.72
N GLY A 9 11.77 35.38 3.91
CA GLY A 9 10.68 36.28 3.58
C GLY A 9 10.40 36.61 2.09
N ALA A 10 9.14 37.02 1.90
CA ALA A 10 8.50 37.90 0.93
C ALA A 10 9.21 38.33 -0.38
N GLY A 11 8.53 38.08 -1.51
CA GLY A 11 8.66 38.86 -2.75
C GLY A 11 8.27 38.12 -4.04
N ASP A 12 7.25 38.65 -4.72
CA ASP A 12 6.87 38.47 -6.14
C ASP A 12 6.16 37.18 -6.63
N ALA A 13 4.87 37.36 -6.93
CA ALA A 13 4.10 36.53 -7.86
C ALA A 13 4.45 36.91 -9.32
N PRO A 14 4.56 35.92 -10.21
CA PRO A 14 3.75 35.99 -11.43
C PRO A 14 3.21 34.64 -11.94
N THR A 15 2.00 34.74 -12.50
CA THR A 15 1.42 33.96 -13.62
C THR A 15 1.15 32.46 -13.45
N ALA A 16 -0.14 32.15 -13.27
CA ALA A 16 -0.72 30.83 -13.46
C ALA A 16 -0.59 30.36 -14.93
N GLY A 17 0.35 29.44 -15.17
CA GLY A 17 0.37 28.61 -16.37
C GLY A 17 -0.46 27.35 -16.11
N THR A 18 -1.55 27.17 -16.85
CA THR A 18 -2.36 25.95 -16.86
C THR A 18 -1.52 24.76 -17.37
N PRO A 19 -1.26 23.71 -16.57
CA PRO A 19 -0.69 22.48 -17.09
C PRO A 19 -1.78 21.70 -17.82
N ALA A 20 -1.60 21.48 -19.11
CA ALA A 20 -2.44 20.58 -19.90
C ALA A 20 -2.21 19.14 -19.44
N THR A 21 -3.09 18.63 -18.57
CA THR A 21 -3.11 17.20 -18.21
C THR A 21 -3.68 16.40 -19.38
N GLN A 22 -2.80 15.92 -20.27
CA GLN A 22 -3.12 14.81 -21.16
C GLN A 22 -3.27 13.53 -20.31
N GLY A 23 -4.49 13.26 -19.87
CA GLY A 23 -4.85 12.00 -19.26
C GLY A 23 -4.79 10.88 -20.29
N ASN A 24 -3.66 10.16 -20.34
CA ASN A 24 -3.58 8.89 -21.02
C ASN A 24 -4.50 7.90 -20.29
N ARG A 25 -5.74 7.76 -20.75
CA ARG A 25 -6.69 6.77 -20.26
C ARG A 25 -6.18 5.38 -20.64
N VAL A 26 -5.44 4.75 -19.73
CA VAL A 26 -5.08 3.33 -19.86
C VAL A 26 -6.35 2.50 -19.67
N GLY A 27 -7.01 2.20 -20.78
CA GLY A 27 -8.08 1.22 -20.85
C GLY A 27 -7.51 -0.18 -20.69
N GLY A 28 -7.27 -0.61 -19.46
CA GLY A 28 -6.98 -2.00 -19.13
C GLY A 28 -8.23 -2.65 -18.54
N GLY A 29 -9.01 -3.34 -19.36
CA GLY A 29 -10.20 -4.06 -18.93
C GLY A 29 -9.85 -5.09 -17.85
N LEU A 30 -10.81 -5.35 -16.95
CA LEU A 30 -10.75 -6.24 -15.78
C LEU A 30 -10.36 -7.71 -16.10
N LEU A 31 -10.12 -8.04 -17.37
CA LEU A 31 -9.90 -9.37 -17.94
C LEU A 31 -8.81 -9.31 -19.02
N ASP A 32 -7.64 -8.73 -18.73
CA ASP A 32 -6.51 -8.82 -19.67
C ASP A 32 -5.95 -10.27 -19.65
N PRO A 33 -6.06 -11.04 -20.75
CA PRO A 33 -5.62 -12.43 -20.79
C PRO A 33 -4.13 -12.59 -20.47
N LYS A 34 -3.32 -11.56 -20.75
CA LYS A 34 -1.88 -11.55 -20.42
C LYS A 34 -1.63 -11.46 -18.92
N GLN A 35 -2.51 -10.79 -18.17
CA GLN A 35 -2.43 -10.67 -16.71
C GLN A 35 -2.88 -11.97 -16.02
N MET A 36 -3.87 -12.68 -16.58
CA MET A 36 -4.25 -14.01 -16.10
C MET A 36 -3.11 -15.02 -16.28
N LEU A 37 -2.44 -15.02 -17.44
CA LEU A 37 -1.31 -15.92 -17.70
C LEU A 37 -0.13 -15.70 -16.74
N ARG A 38 0.13 -14.44 -16.36
CA ARG A 38 1.20 -14.08 -15.41
C ARG A 38 0.90 -14.54 -13.98
N SER A 39 -0.39 -14.64 -13.63
CA SER A 39 -0.85 -15.03 -12.29
C SER A 39 -0.94 -16.56 -12.10
N LEU A 40 -0.90 -17.32 -13.19
CA LEU A 40 -1.08 -18.78 -13.21
C LEU A 40 -0.04 -19.56 -12.37
N PRO A 41 1.26 -19.20 -12.39
CA PRO A 41 2.27 -19.92 -11.60
C PRO A 41 2.07 -19.75 -10.08
N ASP A 42 1.62 -18.58 -9.65
CA ASP A 42 1.39 -18.29 -8.23
C ASP A 42 0.09 -18.94 -7.72
N ALA A 43 -0.91 -19.11 -8.59
CA ALA A 43 -2.10 -19.91 -8.30
C ALA A 43 -1.74 -21.40 -8.11
N LEU A 44 -0.86 -21.93 -8.96
CA LEU A 44 -0.40 -23.32 -8.85
C LEU A 44 0.43 -23.57 -7.59
N ARG A 45 1.22 -22.59 -7.13
CA ARG A 45 1.96 -22.70 -5.85
C ARG A 45 1.06 -22.71 -4.61
N LYS A 46 -0.15 -22.15 -4.70
CA LYS A 46 -1.12 -22.15 -3.59
C LYS A 46 -1.88 -23.47 -3.42
N LEU A 47 -1.76 -24.40 -4.35
CA LEU A 47 -2.27 -25.77 -4.21
C LEU A 47 -1.40 -26.65 -3.29
N ASP A 48 -0.44 -26.09 -2.56
CA ASP A 48 0.39 -26.85 -1.63
C ASP A 48 -0.47 -27.39 -0.46
N PRO A 49 -0.55 -28.71 -0.24
CA PRO A 49 -1.40 -29.32 0.77
C PRO A 49 -1.08 -28.90 2.21
N ARG A 50 0.10 -28.31 2.47
CA ARG A 50 0.46 -27.79 3.80
C ARG A 50 -0.23 -26.48 4.16
N THR A 51 -0.65 -25.67 3.18
CA THR A 51 -1.44 -24.45 3.42
C THR A 51 -2.94 -24.73 3.60
N LEU A 52 -3.44 -25.86 3.08
CA LEU A 52 -4.85 -26.27 3.16
C LEU A 52 -5.35 -26.63 4.57
N TRP A 53 -4.44 -26.87 5.53
CA TRP A 53 -4.85 -27.18 6.92
C TRP A 53 -5.49 -25.99 7.65
N ARG A 54 -5.34 -24.77 7.13
CA ARG A 54 -6.02 -23.57 7.63
C ARG A 54 -7.40 -23.35 6.99
N THR A 55 -7.73 -24.06 5.92
CA THR A 55 -9.01 -24.01 5.19
C THR A 55 -9.69 -25.39 5.20
N PRO A 56 -10.10 -25.90 6.39
CA PRO A 56 -10.52 -27.29 6.59
C PRO A 56 -11.71 -27.70 5.71
N VAL A 57 -12.60 -26.76 5.38
CA VAL A 57 -13.75 -27.02 4.50
C VAL A 57 -13.29 -27.43 3.10
N MET A 58 -12.29 -26.75 2.52
CA MET A 58 -11.82 -27.04 1.17
C MET A 58 -11.10 -28.40 1.11
N LEU A 59 -10.27 -28.71 2.11
CA LEU A 59 -9.56 -29.99 2.19
C LEU A 59 -10.52 -31.18 2.20
N ILE A 60 -11.62 -31.10 2.96
CA ILE A 60 -12.62 -32.17 3.04
C ILE A 60 -13.28 -32.39 1.67
N VAL A 61 -13.63 -31.31 0.97
CA VAL A 61 -14.27 -31.40 -0.36
C VAL A 61 -13.30 -31.98 -1.39
N GLU A 62 -12.02 -31.60 -1.34
CA GLU A 62 -11.00 -32.14 -2.24
C GLU A 62 -10.74 -33.64 -2.00
N ILE A 63 -10.63 -34.07 -0.73
CA ILE A 63 -10.53 -35.51 -0.39
C ILE A 63 -11.76 -36.26 -0.90
N GLY A 64 -12.96 -35.68 -0.71
CA GLY A 64 -14.21 -36.23 -1.24
C GLY A 64 -14.18 -36.38 -2.76
N ALA A 65 -13.74 -35.34 -3.48
CA ALA A 65 -13.62 -35.35 -4.95
C ALA A 65 -12.62 -36.40 -5.44
N VAL A 66 -11.48 -36.56 -4.77
CA VAL A 66 -10.49 -37.61 -5.07
C VAL A 66 -11.09 -38.99 -4.84
N PHE A 67 -11.76 -39.20 -3.69
CA PHE A 67 -12.39 -40.47 -3.38
C PHE A 67 -13.50 -40.84 -4.39
N THR A 68 -14.36 -39.89 -4.76
CA THR A 68 -15.39 -40.11 -5.80
C THR A 68 -14.77 -40.38 -7.16
N THR A 69 -13.63 -39.77 -7.48
CA THR A 69 -12.89 -40.04 -8.72
C THR A 69 -12.40 -41.49 -8.76
N VAL A 70 -11.85 -42.00 -7.66
CA VAL A 70 -11.43 -43.41 -7.55
C VAL A 70 -12.62 -44.35 -7.73
N LEU A 71 -13.75 -44.05 -7.08
CA LEU A 71 -14.98 -44.85 -7.23
C LEU A 71 -15.51 -44.80 -8.68
N ALA A 72 -15.50 -43.65 -9.33
CA ALA A 72 -15.95 -43.50 -10.72
C ALA A 72 -15.05 -44.23 -11.74
N ILE A 73 -13.79 -44.48 -11.39
CA ILE A 73 -12.87 -45.31 -12.19
C ILE A 73 -13.11 -46.80 -11.92
N ALA A 74 -13.30 -47.18 -10.66
CA ALA A 74 -13.50 -48.58 -10.25
C ALA A 74 -14.86 -49.15 -10.70
N ASP A 75 -15.92 -48.35 -10.59
CA ASP A 75 -17.27 -48.69 -11.04
C ASP A 75 -17.85 -47.55 -11.90
N PRO A 76 -17.54 -47.54 -13.21
CA PRO A 76 -17.89 -46.45 -14.09
C PRO A 76 -19.39 -46.40 -14.35
N SER A 77 -20.03 -45.36 -13.81
CA SER A 77 -21.42 -45.01 -14.12
C SER A 77 -21.54 -43.53 -14.50
N VAL A 78 -22.51 -43.21 -15.35
CA VAL A 78 -22.80 -41.81 -15.76
C VAL A 78 -23.08 -40.94 -14.52
N PHE A 79 -23.78 -41.50 -13.53
CA PHE A 79 -24.08 -40.82 -12.28
C PHE A 79 -22.83 -40.52 -11.45
N ALA A 80 -21.91 -41.49 -11.30
CA ALA A 80 -20.66 -41.28 -10.56
C ALA A 80 -19.75 -40.24 -11.24
N TRP A 81 -19.65 -40.27 -12.57
CA TRP A 81 -18.92 -39.25 -13.33
C TRP A 81 -19.56 -37.86 -13.24
N ALA A 82 -20.89 -37.77 -13.25
CA ALA A 82 -21.60 -36.50 -13.07
C ALA A 82 -21.29 -35.86 -11.71
N ILE A 83 -21.34 -36.64 -10.61
CA ILE A 83 -20.97 -36.16 -9.27
C ILE A 83 -19.50 -35.76 -9.23
N THR A 84 -18.60 -36.59 -9.77
CA THR A 84 -17.15 -36.34 -9.76
C THR A 84 -16.81 -35.04 -10.46
N VAL A 85 -17.35 -34.83 -11.67
CA VAL A 85 -17.14 -33.59 -12.44
C VAL A 85 -17.70 -32.38 -11.68
N TRP A 86 -18.87 -32.52 -11.07
CA TRP A 86 -19.48 -31.44 -10.29
C TRP A 86 -18.65 -31.08 -9.06
N LEU A 87 -18.12 -32.07 -8.33
CA LEU A 87 -17.25 -31.84 -7.18
C LEU A 87 -15.93 -31.18 -7.58
N TRP A 88 -15.31 -31.60 -8.68
CA TRP A 88 -14.12 -30.91 -9.18
C TRP A 88 -14.41 -29.47 -9.61
N LEU A 89 -15.57 -29.22 -10.23
CA LEU A 89 -15.99 -27.87 -10.59
C LEU A 89 -16.14 -26.97 -9.35
N THR A 90 -16.74 -27.47 -8.26
CA THR A 90 -16.90 -26.68 -7.02
C THR A 90 -15.56 -26.41 -6.33
N VAL A 91 -14.63 -27.39 -6.32
CA VAL A 91 -13.27 -27.19 -5.80
C VAL A 91 -12.53 -26.12 -6.58
N ILE A 92 -12.56 -26.17 -7.91
CA ILE A 92 -11.93 -25.17 -8.78
C ILE A 92 -12.54 -23.79 -8.53
N PHE A 93 -13.87 -23.70 -8.46
CA PHE A 93 -14.56 -22.44 -8.23
C PHE A 93 -14.25 -21.84 -6.86
N ALA A 94 -14.21 -22.66 -5.80
CA ALA A 94 -13.86 -22.21 -4.46
C ALA A 94 -12.42 -21.66 -4.41
N ASN A 95 -11.46 -22.36 -5.02
CA ASN A 95 -10.06 -21.92 -5.15
C ASN A 95 -9.95 -20.58 -5.88
N LEU A 96 -10.70 -20.42 -6.96
CA LEU A 96 -10.74 -19.17 -7.72
C LEU A 96 -11.33 -18.03 -6.88
N ALA A 97 -12.44 -18.27 -6.19
CA ALA A 97 -13.10 -17.27 -5.34
C ALA A 97 -12.18 -16.78 -4.22
N GLU A 98 -11.45 -17.70 -3.56
CA GLU A 98 -10.46 -17.37 -2.55
C GLU A 98 -9.30 -16.56 -3.13
N ALA A 99 -8.75 -16.97 -4.28
CA ALA A 99 -7.69 -16.23 -4.95
C ALA A 99 -8.10 -14.81 -5.33
N VAL A 100 -9.33 -14.60 -5.80
CA VAL A 100 -9.90 -13.29 -6.13
C VAL A 100 -10.11 -12.44 -4.88
N ALA A 101 -10.61 -13.03 -3.79
CA ALA A 101 -10.81 -12.35 -2.51
C ALA A 101 -9.46 -11.85 -1.95
N GLU A 102 -8.43 -12.69 -1.94
CA GLU A 102 -7.10 -12.29 -1.49
C GLU A 102 -6.40 -11.32 -2.44
N GLY A 103 -6.61 -11.47 -3.75
CA GLY A 103 -5.94 -10.68 -4.78
C GLY A 103 -6.24 -9.18 -4.65
N ARG A 104 -7.50 -8.82 -4.37
CA ARG A 104 -7.90 -7.42 -4.17
C ARG A 104 -7.30 -6.80 -2.91
N GLY A 105 -7.26 -7.55 -1.81
CA GLY A 105 -6.66 -7.08 -0.54
C GLY A 105 -5.15 -6.88 -0.66
N LYS A 106 -4.44 -7.81 -1.32
CA LYS A 106 -2.99 -7.71 -1.55
C LYS A 106 -2.64 -6.56 -2.49
N ALA A 107 -3.42 -6.34 -3.55
CA ALA A 107 -3.21 -5.24 -4.48
C ALA A 107 -3.40 -3.87 -3.81
N GLN A 108 -4.47 -3.66 -3.03
CA GLN A 108 -4.69 -2.41 -2.31
C GLN A 108 -3.61 -2.13 -1.26
N ALA A 109 -3.20 -3.15 -0.50
CA ALA A 109 -2.12 -3.00 0.48
C ALA A 109 -0.76 -2.71 -0.18
N ALA A 110 -0.50 -3.23 -1.38
CA ALA A 110 0.73 -2.95 -2.13
C ALA A 110 0.79 -1.48 -2.59
N THR A 111 -0.32 -0.93 -3.12
CA THR A 111 -0.39 0.48 -3.54
C THR A 111 -0.14 1.44 -2.37
N LEU A 112 -0.75 1.20 -1.21
CA LEU A 112 -0.51 2.03 -0.01
C LEU A 112 0.94 1.94 0.48
N ARG A 113 1.54 0.75 0.44
CA ARG A 113 2.95 0.56 0.81
C ARG A 113 3.91 1.20 -0.18
N GLN A 114 3.55 1.29 -1.45
CA GLN A 114 4.37 1.95 -2.46
C GLN A 114 4.29 3.47 -2.34
N ALA A 115 3.08 4.02 -2.14
CA ALA A 115 2.90 5.44 -1.87
C ALA A 115 3.72 5.94 -0.66
N LYS A 116 3.84 5.13 0.41
CA LYS A 116 4.69 5.45 1.56
C LYS A 116 6.21 5.35 1.30
N ARG A 117 6.65 4.61 0.27
CA ARG A 117 8.08 4.44 -0.04
C ARG A 117 8.65 5.57 -0.88
N ASP A 118 7.83 6.20 -1.70
CA ASP A 118 8.30 7.18 -2.69
C ASP A 118 8.49 8.59 -2.10
N THR A 119 8.06 8.83 -0.85
CA THR A 119 8.30 10.10 -0.17
C THR A 119 9.76 10.19 0.29
N ILE A 120 10.50 11.14 -0.28
CA ILE A 120 11.85 11.49 0.15
C ILE A 120 11.76 12.54 1.25
N ALA A 121 12.49 12.32 2.34
CA ALA A 121 12.65 13.25 3.43
C ALA A 121 14.05 13.87 3.39
N THR A 122 14.15 15.15 3.77
CA THR A 122 15.42 15.84 3.97
C THR A 122 15.79 15.74 5.44
N ARG A 123 16.64 14.77 5.82
CA ARG A 123 17.11 14.59 7.20
C ARG A 123 18.28 15.53 7.49
N LEU A 124 18.26 16.18 8.65
CA LEU A 124 19.33 17.06 9.13
C LEU A 124 20.24 16.31 10.11
N ILE A 125 21.52 16.18 9.77
CA ILE A 125 22.55 15.55 10.58
C ILE A 125 23.32 16.61 11.38
N GLY A 126 23.39 16.44 12.70
CA GLY A 126 24.13 17.34 13.58
C GLY A 126 23.40 18.65 13.90
N TRP A 127 22.12 18.75 13.52
CA TRP A 127 21.29 19.89 13.87
C TRP A 127 21.02 19.94 15.38
N GLN A 128 20.97 21.17 15.91
CA GLN A 128 20.60 21.48 17.29
C GLN A 128 19.68 22.72 17.28
N PRO A 129 18.83 22.92 18.31
CA PRO A 129 17.98 24.11 18.38
C PRO A 129 18.81 25.41 18.29
N GLY A 130 18.44 26.31 17.38
CA GLY A 130 19.17 27.56 17.14
C GLY A 130 20.53 27.40 16.44
N ALA A 131 20.81 26.22 15.88
CA ALA A 131 22.00 25.96 15.08
C ALA A 131 22.02 26.86 13.83
N ALA A 132 23.15 27.49 13.54
CA ALA A 132 23.33 28.27 12.32
C ALA A 132 23.24 27.37 11.08
N ALA A 133 22.74 27.89 9.96
CA ALA A 133 22.51 27.11 8.72
C ALA A 133 23.73 26.31 8.23
N ASN A 134 24.96 26.76 8.54
CA ASN A 134 26.20 26.11 8.11
C ASN A 134 26.72 25.03 9.09
N SER A 135 26.02 24.77 10.19
CA SER A 135 26.50 23.89 11.27
C SER A 135 25.96 22.46 11.19
N TYR A 136 25.03 22.19 10.28
CA TYR A 136 24.46 20.87 10.04
C TYR A 136 24.53 20.53 8.55
N ARG A 137 24.35 19.24 8.24
CA ARG A 137 24.28 18.73 6.87
C ARG A 137 22.89 18.17 6.61
N ASP A 138 22.38 18.33 5.41
CA ASP A 138 21.18 17.67 4.93
C ASP A 138 21.51 16.40 4.12
N GLU A 139 20.61 15.43 4.19
CA GLU A 139 20.66 14.25 3.33
C GLU A 139 19.24 13.82 2.92
N ALA A 140 19.12 13.37 1.67
CA ALA A 140 17.90 12.80 1.14
C ALA A 140 17.79 11.33 1.56
N VAL A 141 16.75 10.99 2.31
CA VAL A 141 16.51 9.65 2.85
C VAL A 141 15.07 9.25 2.56
N ALA A 142 14.83 7.99 2.20
CA ALA A 142 13.46 7.51 2.01
C ALA A 142 12.70 7.57 3.34
N ALA A 143 11.46 8.05 3.35
CA ALA A 143 10.65 8.18 4.57
C ALA A 143 10.62 6.90 5.46
N PRO A 144 10.58 5.67 4.92
CA PRO A 144 10.64 4.45 5.74
C PRO A 144 11.97 4.19 6.47
N GLU A 145 13.04 4.87 6.08
CA GLU A 145 14.36 4.74 6.72
C GLU A 145 14.56 5.72 7.89
N LEU A 146 13.64 6.67 8.06
CA LEU A 146 13.65 7.59 9.19
C LEU A 146 13.43 6.85 10.50
N ARG A 147 14.19 7.24 11.53
CA ARG A 147 14.12 6.66 12.87
C ARG A 147 13.62 7.69 13.88
N GLN A 148 13.16 7.20 15.03
CA GLN A 148 12.83 8.07 16.15
C GLN A 148 14.07 8.86 16.57
N GLY A 149 13.91 10.18 16.70
CA GLY A 149 15.01 11.11 16.99
C GLY A 149 15.60 11.77 15.76
N ASP A 150 15.29 11.32 14.55
CA ASP A 150 15.71 12.00 13.32
C ASP A 150 15.01 13.36 13.22
N ILE A 151 15.79 14.38 12.84
CA ILE A 151 15.32 15.74 12.55
C ILE A 151 15.15 15.86 11.05
N VAL A 152 13.99 16.33 10.60
CA VAL A 152 13.70 16.53 9.18
C VAL A 152 13.35 17.97 8.89
N LEU A 153 13.84 18.47 7.76
CA LEU A 153 13.44 19.74 7.19
C LEU A 153 12.23 19.50 6.29
N VAL A 154 11.16 20.27 6.50
CA VAL A 154 9.99 20.27 5.64
C VAL A 154 9.77 21.68 5.12
N GLU A 155 9.92 21.85 3.81
CA GLU A 155 9.72 23.13 3.13
C GLU A 155 8.25 23.34 2.75
N ALA A 156 7.88 24.60 2.52
CA ALA A 156 6.53 24.95 2.09
C ALA A 156 6.17 24.22 0.78
N GLY A 157 4.99 23.57 0.76
CA GLY A 157 4.51 22.78 -0.38
C GLY A 157 5.05 21.35 -0.43
N SER A 158 5.94 20.96 0.49
CA SER A 158 6.38 19.56 0.63
C SER A 158 5.38 18.73 1.42
N ILE A 159 5.33 17.43 1.11
CA ILE A 159 4.54 16.46 1.89
C ILE A 159 5.32 16.09 3.14
N ILE A 160 4.64 16.05 4.29
CA ILE A 160 5.23 15.62 5.55
C ILE A 160 5.57 14.12 5.45
N PRO A 161 6.85 13.70 5.62
CA PRO A 161 7.27 12.33 5.35
C PRO A 161 6.82 11.30 6.40
N GLY A 162 6.36 11.73 7.57
CA GLY A 162 5.87 10.86 8.64
C GLY A 162 5.42 11.62 9.87
N ASP A 163 4.87 10.90 10.85
CA ASP A 163 4.33 11.47 12.09
C ASP A 163 5.44 12.00 12.99
N GLY A 164 5.28 13.22 13.54
CA GLY A 164 6.27 13.88 14.37
C GLY A 164 5.81 15.17 15.03
N ASP A 165 6.69 15.73 15.86
CA ASP A 165 6.50 16.97 16.60
C ASP A 165 7.26 18.12 15.93
N VAL A 166 6.71 19.33 15.92
CA VAL A 166 7.44 20.51 15.43
C VAL A 166 8.43 20.96 16.51
N VAL A 167 9.72 21.01 16.18
CA VAL A 167 10.78 21.41 17.12
C VAL A 167 11.26 22.84 16.91
N GLU A 168 11.18 23.36 15.68
CA GLU A 168 11.53 24.74 15.37
C GLU A 168 10.72 25.24 14.17
N GLY A 169 10.18 26.45 14.30
CA GLY A 169 9.39 27.12 13.27
C GLY A 169 7.88 27.03 13.44
N ILE A 170 7.17 27.60 12.47
CA ILE A 170 5.71 27.62 12.38
C ILE A 170 5.27 27.38 10.94
N ALA A 171 4.29 26.51 10.75
CA ALA A 171 3.76 26.17 9.44
C ALA A 171 2.24 25.98 9.50
N SER A 172 1.58 26.24 8.38
CA SER A 172 0.18 25.86 8.15
C SER A 172 0.16 24.54 7.38
N VAL A 173 -0.43 23.50 7.97
CA VAL A 173 -0.44 22.13 7.44
C VAL A 173 -1.83 21.78 6.93
N ASP A 174 -1.90 21.22 5.73
CA ASP A 174 -3.11 20.64 5.18
C ASP A 174 -3.23 19.18 5.65
N GLU A 175 -4.17 18.92 6.57
CA GLU A 175 -4.46 17.59 7.09
C GLU A 175 -5.62 16.89 6.34
N SER A 176 -6.08 17.44 5.20
CA SER A 176 -7.23 16.92 4.43
C SER A 176 -7.09 15.46 3.99
N ALA A 177 -5.85 14.99 3.77
CA ALA A 177 -5.56 13.61 3.42
C ALA A 177 -5.89 12.61 4.56
N ILE A 178 -5.97 13.07 5.82
CA ILE A 178 -6.28 12.25 6.99
C ILE A 178 -7.65 12.60 7.58
N THR A 179 -7.93 13.88 7.80
CA THR A 179 -9.14 14.33 8.51
C THR A 179 -10.32 14.58 7.56
N GLY A 180 -10.06 14.79 6.26
CA GLY A 180 -11.07 15.17 5.29
C GLY A 180 -11.55 16.63 5.42
N GLU A 181 -10.99 17.40 6.36
CA GLU A 181 -11.27 18.83 6.50
C GLU A 181 -10.29 19.63 5.65
N SER A 182 -10.80 20.59 4.88
CA SER A 182 -9.97 21.40 3.95
C SER A 182 -9.39 22.67 4.59
N ALA A 183 -9.66 22.92 5.87
CA ALA A 183 -9.15 24.09 6.57
C ALA A 183 -7.72 23.82 7.07
N PRO A 184 -6.73 24.64 6.71
CA PRO A 184 -5.35 24.46 7.16
C PRO A 184 -5.20 24.61 8.68
N VAL A 185 -4.40 23.76 9.30
CA VAL A 185 -4.13 23.77 10.75
C VAL A 185 -2.74 24.32 11.01
N ILE A 186 -2.61 25.28 11.92
CA ILE A 186 -1.32 25.86 12.29
C ILE A 186 -0.60 24.93 13.28
N ARG A 187 0.66 24.63 13.00
CA ARG A 187 1.58 23.88 13.87
C ARG A 187 2.79 24.75 14.16
N GLU A 188 3.16 24.86 15.44
CA GLU A 188 4.29 25.66 15.92
C GLU A 188 5.11 24.90 16.96
N SER A 189 6.39 25.26 17.10
CA SER A 189 7.26 24.71 18.14
C SER A 189 6.74 25.06 19.54
N GLY A 190 6.47 24.04 20.37
CA GLY A 190 6.10 24.23 21.78
C GLY A 190 4.62 24.56 22.06
N GLY A 191 3.71 24.32 21.11
CA GLY A 191 2.27 24.53 21.29
C GLY A 191 1.56 23.42 22.10
N ASP A 192 0.51 23.80 22.83
CA ASP A 192 -0.32 23.00 23.77
C ASP A 192 -1.12 21.80 23.16
N ARG A 193 -0.74 21.28 22.00
CA ARG A 193 -1.41 20.15 21.33
C ARG A 193 -0.49 18.95 21.11
N SER A 194 0.38 18.69 22.07
CA SER A 194 1.10 17.42 22.21
C SER A 194 0.20 16.41 22.94
N ALA A 195 -0.62 15.67 22.19
CA ALA A 195 -1.40 14.54 22.70
C ALA A 195 -1.41 13.40 21.69
#